data_AF-A0A2T2VXU6-F1
#
_entry.id   AF-A0A2T2VXU6-F1
#
_cell.length_a   1.000
_cell.length_b   1.000
_cell.length_c   1.000
_cell.angle_alpha   90.00
_cell.angle_beta   90.00
_cell.angle_gamma   90.00
#
_symmetry.space_group_name_H-M   'P 1'
#
loop_
_entity.id
_entity.type
_entity.pdbx_description
1 polymer ?
#
loop_
_entity_poly.entity_id
_entity_poly.type
_entity_poly.pdbx_seq_one_letter_code
_entity_poly.pdbx_strand_id
1 'polypeptide(L)'
;MDIDRAMVSPGSVFATPAEVCNSPELTPEQKVEILRRWEYDARELQVATEENMAGGEEVSLEDVLAALHQLGADAGPSIPTKQ
;
A
#
# COMPACT_ATOMS: atom_id res chain seq x y z
N MET A 1 -10.14 0.04 14.43
CA MET A 1 -9.46 -0.90 13.52
C MET A 1 -8.32 -1.62 14.24
N ASP A 2 -7.96 -2.86 13.88
CA ASP A 2 -6.78 -3.56 14.44
C ASP A 2 -5.48 -3.08 13.78
N ILE A 3 -4.86 -2.04 14.34
CA ILE A 3 -3.63 -1.41 13.81
C ILE A 3 -2.46 -2.41 13.78
N ASP A 4 -2.26 -3.17 14.86
CA ASP A 4 -1.23 -4.23 14.93
C ASP A 4 -1.37 -5.24 13.78
N ARG A 5 -2.61 -5.62 13.45
CA ARG A 5 -2.85 -6.55 12.35
C ARG A 5 -2.56 -5.91 11.00
N ALA A 6 -2.89 -4.63 10.82
CA ALA A 6 -2.60 -3.91 9.58
C ALA A 6 -1.09 -3.73 9.33
N MET A 7 -0.29 -3.63 10.38
CA MET A 7 1.17 -3.54 10.30
C MET A 7 1.81 -4.85 9.82
N VAL A 8 1.19 -6.00 10.14
CA VAL A 8 1.71 -7.34 9.76
C VAL A 8 1.09 -7.84 8.46
N SER A 9 -0.22 -7.65 8.30
CA SER A 9 -1.03 -8.16 7.19
C SER A 9 -2.06 -7.10 6.77
N PRO A 10 -1.62 -6.07 6.04
CA PRO A 10 -2.49 -4.98 5.60
C PRO A 10 -3.71 -5.45 4.81
N GLY A 11 -3.53 -6.41 3.89
CA GLY A 11 -4.62 -6.97 3.07
C GLY A 11 -5.66 -7.79 3.85
N SER A 12 -5.41 -8.11 5.12
CA SER A 12 -6.45 -8.71 6.00
C SER A 12 -7.35 -7.66 6.65
N VAL A 13 -6.94 -6.39 6.68
CA VAL A 13 -7.64 -5.30 7.36
C VAL A 13 -8.25 -4.34 6.34
N PHE A 14 -7.53 -4.09 5.26
CA PHE A 14 -7.92 -3.20 4.18
C PHE A 14 -8.11 -3.98 2.89
N ALA A 15 -9.14 -3.61 2.13
CA ALA A 15 -9.32 -4.16 0.80
C ALA A 15 -8.36 -3.51 -0.22
N THR A 16 -8.02 -2.23 -0.01
CA THR A 16 -7.16 -1.48 -0.94
C THR A 16 -6.15 -0.58 -0.21
N PRO A 17 -4.99 -0.30 -0.81
CA PRO A 17 -3.99 0.63 -0.26
C PRO A 17 -4.53 2.06 -0.14
N ALA A 18 -5.53 2.43 -0.96
CA ALA A 18 -6.22 3.71 -0.85
C ALA A 18 -6.95 3.86 0.50
N GLU A 19 -7.47 2.78 1.08
CA GLU A 19 -8.11 2.84 2.40
C GLU A 19 -7.10 3.18 3.50
N VAL A 20 -5.86 2.69 3.39
CA VAL A 20 -4.75 3.03 4.31
C VAL A 20 -4.49 4.54 4.25
N CYS A 21 -4.42 5.11 3.04
CA CYS A 21 -4.23 6.55 2.84
C CYS A 21 -5.37 7.38 3.45
N ASN A 22 -6.61 6.95 3.25
CA ASN A 22 -7.80 7.66 3.75
C ASN A 22 -8.10 7.42 5.22
N SER A 23 -7.44 6.45 5.86
CA SER A 23 -7.67 6.11 7.27
C SER A 23 -7.28 7.26 8.20
N PRO A 24 -8.23 7.81 8.99
CA PRO A 24 -7.92 8.86 9.98
C PRO A 24 -7.30 8.29 11.26
N GLU A 25 -7.43 6.97 11.50
CA GLU A 25 -6.89 6.30 12.69
C GLU A 25 -5.37 6.07 12.61
N LEU A 26 -4.77 6.20 11.42
CA LEU A 26 -3.35 5.95 11.18
C LEU A 26 -2.55 7.25 11.08
N THR A 27 -1.37 7.27 11.68
CA THR A 27 -0.39 8.34 11.47
C THR A 27 0.23 8.22 10.08
N PRO A 28 0.73 9.32 9.47
CA PRO A 28 1.42 9.26 8.19
C PRO A 28 2.56 8.23 8.17
N GLU A 29 3.32 8.10 9.26
CA GLU A 29 4.39 7.09 9.39
C GLU A 29 3.84 5.66 9.35
N GLN A 30 2.75 5.38 10.08
CA GLN A 30 2.10 4.07 10.07
C GLN A 30 1.53 3.73 8.70
N LYS A 31 0.91 4.69 8.01
CA LYS A 31 0.38 4.47 6.65
C LYS A 31 1.50 4.03 5.70
N VAL A 32 2.65 4.70 5.77
CA VAL A 32 3.81 4.36 4.97
C VAL A 32 4.35 2.98 5.31
N GLU A 33 4.46 2.64 6.59
CA GLU A 33 4.94 1.33 7.03
C GLU A 33 4.02 0.19 6.57
N ILE A 34 2.71 0.37 6.72
CA ILE A 34 1.67 -0.56 6.27
C ILE A 34 1.75 -0.77 4.75
N LEU A 35 1.86 0.32 3.97
CA LEU A 35 1.96 0.23 2.52
C LEU A 35 3.30 -0.37 2.05
N ARG A 36 4.41 -0.10 2.74
CA ARG A 36 5.72 -0.73 2.48
C ARG A 36 5.66 -2.24 2.68
N ARG A 37 4.98 -2.69 3.74
CA ARG A 37 4.76 -4.12 3.97
C ARG A 37 3.94 -4.71 2.83
N TRP A 38 2.85 -4.03 2.45
CA TRP A 38 1.99 -4.47 1.36
C TRP A 38 2.71 -4.53 0.00
N GLU A 39 3.62 -3.58 -0.26
CA GLU A 39 4.48 -3.55 -1.46
C GLU A 39 5.30 -4.83 -1.58
N TYR A 40 5.86 -5.29 -0.46
CA TYR A 40 6.64 -6.52 -0.40
C TYR A 40 5.76 -7.75 -0.67
N ASP A 41 4.62 -7.88 0.02
CA ASP A 41 3.69 -8.99 -0.18
C ASP A 41 3.16 -9.02 -1.63
N ALA A 42 2.83 -7.86 -2.21
CA ALA A 42 2.35 -7.73 -3.60
C ALA A 42 3.42 -8.09 -4.65
N ARG A 43 4.71 -7.89 -4.32
CA ARG A 43 5.83 -8.33 -5.16
C ARG A 43 6.04 -9.83 -5.08
N GLU A 44 5.93 -10.42 -3.89
CA GLU A 44 6.02 -11.88 -3.73
C GLU A 44 4.86 -12.59 -4.44
N LEU A 45 3.65 -12.04 -4.38
CA LEU A 45 2.47 -12.53 -5.10
C LEU A 45 2.65 -12.45 -6.63
N GLN A 46 3.23 -11.36 -7.17
CA GLN A 46 3.47 -11.22 -8.61
C GLN A 46 4.44 -12.26 -9.18
N VAL A 47 5.39 -12.77 -8.38
CA VAL A 47 6.29 -13.85 -8.83
C VAL A 47 5.53 -15.17 -9.06
N ALA A 48 4.35 -15.34 -8.45
CA ALA A 48 3.51 -16.52 -8.64
C ALA A 48 2.64 -16.48 -9.92
N THR A 49 2.49 -15.31 -10.56
CA THR A 49 1.52 -15.07 -11.65
C THR A 49 2.17 -15.01 -13.05
N GLU A 50 3.41 -15.50 -13.22
CA GLU A 50 4.01 -15.66 -14.57
C GLU A 50 3.42 -16.84 -15.37
N GLU A 51 2.64 -17.72 -14.74
CA GLU A 51 1.97 -18.85 -15.38
C GLU A 51 0.44 -18.78 -15.20
N ASN A 52 -0.23 -18.12 -16.15
CA ASN A 52 -1.61 -18.38 -16.56
C ASN A 52 -2.76 -18.10 -15.54
N MET A 53 -3.63 -17.17 -15.95
CA MET A 53 -4.99 -16.88 -15.45
C MET A 53 -5.12 -15.72 -14.47
N ALA A 54 -5.58 -14.60 -15.04
CA ALA A 54 -6.18 -13.49 -14.34
C ALA A 54 -7.38 -13.94 -13.49
N GLY A 55 -7.46 -13.43 -12.26
CA GLY A 55 -8.73 -13.27 -11.57
C GLY A 55 -8.69 -13.72 -10.12
N GLY A 56 -8.31 -12.81 -9.22
CA GLY A 56 -8.55 -13.03 -7.80
C GLY A 56 -8.19 -11.86 -6.90
N GLU A 57 -8.82 -10.69 -7.07
CA GLU A 57 -8.78 -9.58 -6.09
C GLU A 57 -7.40 -9.35 -5.43
N GLU A 58 -6.34 -9.42 -6.25
CA GLU A 58 -4.96 -9.30 -5.80
C GLU A 58 -4.60 -7.82 -5.81
N VAL A 59 -4.03 -7.31 -4.72
CA VAL A 59 -3.63 -5.91 -4.68
C VAL A 59 -2.58 -5.65 -5.76
N SER A 60 -2.81 -4.67 -6.61
CA SER A 60 -1.84 -4.29 -7.62
C SER A 60 -0.69 -3.56 -6.94
N LEU A 61 0.55 -3.96 -7.22
CA LEU A 61 1.73 -3.24 -6.73
C LEU A 61 1.72 -1.77 -7.18
N GLU A 62 1.20 -1.48 -8.36
CA GLU A 62 0.98 -0.12 -8.85
C GLU A 62 0.10 0.72 -7.92
N ASP A 63 -0.99 0.16 -7.39
CA ASP A 63 -1.88 0.87 -6.45
C ASP A 63 -1.18 1.16 -5.12
N VAL A 64 -0.36 0.22 -4.64
CA VAL A 64 0.42 0.39 -3.40
C VAL A 64 1.48 1.49 -3.58
N LEU A 65 2.18 1.48 -4.72
CA LEU A 65 3.18 2.51 -5.05
C LEU A 65 2.54 3.89 -5.22
N ALA A 66 1.37 3.97 -5.87
CA ALA A 66 0.62 5.21 -6.00
C ALA A 66 0.23 5.77 -4.62
N ALA A 67 -0.24 4.90 -3.70
CA ALA A 67 -0.56 5.28 -2.33
C ALA A 67 0.66 5.80 -1.55
N LEU A 68 1.82 5.12 -1.65
CA LEU A 68 3.08 5.58 -1.05
C LEU A 68 3.52 6.94 -1.58
N HIS A 69 3.36 7.16 -2.89
CA HIS A 69 3.68 8.43 -3.54
C HIS A 69 2.75 9.56 -3.05
N GLN A 70 1.45 9.29 -2.89
CA GLN A 70 0.51 10.27 -2.31
C GLN A 70 0.87 10.68 -0.89
N LEU A 71 1.46 9.78 -0.10
CA LEU A 71 1.94 10.07 1.24
C LEU A 71 3.31 10.77 1.28
N GLY A 72 4.00 10.90 0.14
CA GLY A 72 5.34 11.49 0.07
C GLY A 72 6.45 10.58 0.62
N ALA A 73 6.23 9.26 0.63
CA ALA A 73 7.20 8.28 1.11
C ALA A 73 8.22 7.81 0.04
N ASP A 74 7.95 8.15 -1.22
CA ASP A 74 8.93 8.07 -2.30
C ASP A 74 9.89 9.26 -2.15
N ALA A 75 11.07 9.02 -1.58
CA ALA A 75 12.00 10.07 -1.24
C ALA A 75 12.64 10.71 -2.49
N GLY A 76 12.05 11.81 -2.94
CA GLY A 76 12.68 12.87 -3.73
C GLY A 76 12.13 14.22 -3.26
N PRO A 77 12.95 15.29 -3.18
CA PRO A 77 12.56 16.53 -2.53
C PRO A 77 11.28 17.09 -3.16
N SER A 78 10.31 17.36 -2.29
CA SER A 78 9.08 18.09 -2.58
C SER A 78 9.37 19.23 -3.55
N ILE A 79 8.71 19.23 -4.71
CA ILE A 79 8.37 20.48 -5.37
C ILE A 79 6.94 20.82 -4.91
N PRO A 80 6.78 21.65 -3.87
CA PRO A 80 5.47 22.10 -3.45
C PRO A 80 5.10 23.31 -4.32
N THR A 81 4.03 23.23 -5.09
CA THR A 81 3.26 24.41 -5.51
C THR A 81 2.01 23.90 -6.21
N LYS A 82 0.90 23.70 -5.49
CA LYS A 82 -0.09 24.74 -5.14
C LYS A 82 -0.65 25.43 -6.39
N GLN A 83 -1.94 25.12 -6.60
CA GLN A 83 -3.01 25.92 -7.21
C GLN A 83 -3.20 25.95 -8.72
#